data_AF-A0A6P5FEU9-F1
#
_entry.id   AF-A0A6P5FEU9-F1
#
_cell.length_a   1.000
_cell.length_b   1.000
_cell.length_c   1.000
_cell.angle_alpha   90.00
_cell.angle_beta   90.00
_cell.angle_gamma   90.00
#
_symmetry.space_group_name_H-M   'P 1'
#
loop_
_entity.id
_entity.type
_entity.pdbx_description
1 polymer ?
#
loop_
_entity_poly.entity_id
_entity_poly.type
_entity_poly.pdbx_seq_one_letter_code
_entity_poly.pdbx_strand_id
1 'polypeptide(L)'
;MENRPTAYQRPSSDASLRWGILRRSLLPRSSSRTDHGLQESTDNISRKAVSGFNLIYWRALDDHFPETLGYPLKGKDALKPRDICILYKLPVGNIPEISLIQRRGNCIELNDFEVSTRHDVDTTGLVYIQHNISINAGHFGERRVSAMMLHWSQEHPSEILNTFDVIVASDCTFFKEFHESLAWSVISLLKHSEESEAIFLSPKRGDSLEKFLQKIREIGLHYQLIENYDETVWNLHQKFLKGKNNSWPNYDKDHFYPLLVRIKFFPFS
;
A
#
# COMPACT_ATOMS: atom_id res chain seq x y z
N MET A 1 -10.88 55.89 11.35
CA MET A 1 -10.75 55.03 10.15
C MET A 1 -9.70 53.98 10.49
N GLU A 2 -10.15 52.81 10.92
CA GLU A 2 -9.30 51.69 11.36
C GLU A 2 -8.81 50.88 10.16
N ASN A 3 -7.50 50.66 10.12
CA ASN A 3 -6.83 49.73 9.21
C ASN A 3 -7.15 48.28 9.62
N ARG A 4 -7.74 47.50 8.71
CA ARG A 4 -7.92 46.06 8.88
C ARG A 4 -6.80 45.33 8.11
N PRO A 5 -6.00 44.46 8.73
CA PRO A 5 -4.96 43.72 8.03
C PRO A 5 -5.58 42.70 7.07
N THR A 6 -5.06 42.64 5.85
CA THR A 6 -5.37 41.63 4.85
C THR A 6 -4.99 40.26 5.39
N ALA A 7 -5.96 39.36 5.48
CA ALA A 7 -5.76 38.00 5.94
C ALA A 7 -4.74 37.28 5.04
N TYR A 8 -3.69 36.73 5.66
CA TYR A 8 -2.80 35.75 5.03
C TYR A 8 -3.66 34.59 4.51
N GLN A 9 -3.80 34.49 3.19
CA GLN A 9 -4.37 33.30 2.57
C GLN A 9 -3.37 32.15 2.76
N ARG A 10 -3.73 31.19 3.60
CA ARG A 10 -3.02 29.90 3.67
C ARG A 10 -3.00 29.29 2.27
N PRO A 11 -1.85 28.76 1.80
CA PRO A 11 -1.84 28.02 0.55
C PRO A 11 -2.83 26.86 0.69
N SER A 12 -3.79 26.78 -0.24
CA SER A 12 -4.71 25.66 -0.31
C SER A 12 -3.87 24.40 -0.45
N SER A 13 -3.93 23.51 0.56
CA SER A 13 -3.32 22.18 0.46
C SER A 13 -3.68 21.54 -0.88
N ASP A 14 -2.76 20.80 -1.48
CA ASP A 14 -2.99 20.11 -2.77
C ASP A 14 -4.24 19.20 -2.69
N ALA A 15 -4.56 18.73 -1.48
CA ALA A 15 -5.80 18.07 -1.12
C ALA A 15 -7.05 18.94 -1.45
N SER A 16 -7.12 20.20 -1.00
CA SER A 16 -8.25 21.11 -1.30
C SER A 16 -8.52 21.29 -2.80
N LEU A 17 -7.48 21.28 -3.64
CA LEU A 17 -7.61 21.39 -5.09
C LEU A 17 -8.16 20.09 -5.70
N ARG A 18 -7.64 18.93 -5.26
CA ARG A 18 -8.12 17.59 -5.64
C ARG A 18 -9.58 17.36 -5.20
N TRP A 19 -9.97 17.83 -4.02
CA TRP A 19 -11.34 17.76 -3.51
C TRP A 19 -12.32 18.66 -4.27
N GLY A 20 -11.85 19.82 -4.77
CA GLY A 20 -12.63 20.68 -5.66
C GLY A 20 -13.03 19.98 -6.97
N ILE A 21 -12.16 19.10 -7.48
CA ILE A 21 -12.41 18.31 -8.69
C ILE A 21 -13.39 17.16 -8.41
N LEU A 22 -13.21 16.43 -7.32
CA LEU A 22 -14.08 15.29 -6.95
C LEU A 22 -15.51 15.71 -6.58
N ARG A 23 -15.68 16.88 -5.94
CA ARG A 23 -17.01 17.42 -5.59
C ARG A 23 -17.85 17.73 -6.82
N ARG A 24 -17.21 18.10 -7.94
CA ARG A 24 -17.90 18.37 -9.22
C ARG A 24 -18.35 17.08 -9.92
N SER A 25 -17.67 15.95 -9.69
CA SER A 25 -18.03 14.66 -10.30
C SER A 25 -19.11 13.88 -9.52
N LEU A 26 -19.40 14.26 -8.27
CA LEU A 26 -20.38 13.59 -7.40
C LEU A 26 -21.78 14.22 -7.43
N LEU A 27 -22.01 15.24 -8.26
CA LEU A 27 -23.36 15.75 -8.49
C LEU A 27 -24.13 14.76 -9.40
N PRO A 28 -25.33 14.29 -9.02
CA PRO A 28 -25.94 13.11 -9.66
C PRO A 28 -26.36 13.36 -11.12
N ARG A 29 -26.05 12.42 -12.01
CA ARG A 29 -26.83 12.16 -13.22
C ARG A 29 -27.78 10.99 -12.93
N SER A 30 -29.08 11.20 -13.14
CA SER A 30 -30.11 10.21 -12.85
C SER A 30 -30.04 8.99 -13.78
N SER A 31 -30.18 7.78 -13.24
CA SER A 31 -31.19 6.77 -13.66
C SER A 31 -30.95 5.41 -12.97
N SER A 32 -31.95 4.54 -13.08
CA SER A 32 -32.47 3.54 -12.14
C SER A 32 -32.13 2.06 -12.42
N ARG A 33 -32.41 1.19 -11.41
CA ARG A 33 -32.69 -0.29 -11.43
C ARG A 33 -31.49 -1.24 -11.61
N THR A 34 -31.43 -2.49 -11.12
CA THR A 34 -32.22 -3.37 -10.21
C THR A 34 -31.32 -4.53 -9.77
N ASP A 35 -31.67 -5.14 -8.63
CA ASP A 35 -30.98 -6.21 -7.88
C ASP A 35 -31.12 -7.63 -8.50
N HIS A 36 -30.07 -8.47 -8.43
CA HIS A 36 -30.12 -9.94 -8.48
C HIS A 36 -28.81 -10.60 -8.00
N GLY A 37 -28.73 -10.89 -6.70
CA GLY A 37 -28.39 -12.17 -6.07
C GLY A 37 -27.20 -13.04 -6.55
N LEU A 38 -26.26 -13.23 -5.61
CA LEU A 38 -25.45 -14.45 -5.37
C LEU A 38 -24.33 -14.79 -6.37
N GLN A 39 -23.47 -13.81 -6.66
CA GLN A 39 -22.05 -14.03 -7.00
C GLN A 39 -21.16 -12.82 -6.64
N GLU A 40 -21.57 -12.00 -5.67
CA GLU A 40 -21.08 -10.61 -5.50
C GLU A 40 -20.11 -10.36 -4.31
N SER A 41 -19.74 -11.37 -3.53
CA SER A 41 -18.97 -11.11 -2.29
C SER A 41 -17.48 -10.88 -2.49
N THR A 42 -16.90 -11.22 -3.65
CA THR A 42 -15.46 -11.05 -3.91
C THR A 42 -15.10 -9.94 -4.89
N ASP A 43 -16.01 -9.55 -5.77
CA ASP A 43 -15.73 -8.62 -6.87
C ASP A 43 -15.69 -7.15 -6.42
N ASN A 44 -16.12 -6.88 -5.19
CA ASN A 44 -16.25 -5.55 -4.62
C ASN A 44 -15.14 -5.20 -3.62
N ILE A 45 -14.00 -5.90 -3.66
CA ILE A 45 -12.84 -5.56 -2.81
C ILE A 45 -11.95 -4.61 -3.60
N SER A 46 -11.95 -3.34 -3.20
CA SER A 46 -11.50 -2.15 -3.95
C SER A 46 -10.08 -2.16 -4.53
N ARG A 47 -9.28 -3.20 -4.34
CA ARG A 47 -7.86 -3.27 -4.71
C ARG A 47 -7.38 -4.67 -5.12
N LYS A 48 -8.28 -5.66 -5.19
CA LYS A 48 -7.87 -7.01 -5.56
C LYS A 48 -7.87 -7.13 -7.08
N ALA A 49 -6.70 -7.43 -7.66
CA ALA A 49 -6.64 -7.83 -9.06
C ALA A 49 -7.44 -9.13 -9.23
N VAL A 50 -8.32 -9.16 -10.24
CA VAL A 50 -9.12 -10.36 -10.58
C VAL A 50 -8.23 -11.57 -10.85
N SER A 51 -7.01 -11.32 -11.34
CA SER A 51 -5.98 -12.32 -11.59
C SER A 51 -4.68 -11.96 -10.87
N GLY A 52 -3.90 -12.99 -10.48
CA GLY A 52 -2.64 -12.83 -9.77
C GLY A 52 -1.92 -14.17 -9.61
N PHE A 53 -0.73 -14.14 -9.01
CA PHE A 53 0.00 -15.36 -8.66
C PHE A 53 -0.72 -16.20 -7.59
N ASN A 54 -1.52 -15.56 -6.74
CA ASN A 54 -2.38 -16.20 -5.73
C ASN A 54 -1.65 -17.20 -4.81
N LEU A 55 -0.41 -16.86 -4.42
CA LEU A 55 0.46 -17.72 -3.60
C LEU A 55 0.13 -17.69 -2.10
N ILE A 56 -0.60 -16.68 -1.64
CA ILE A 56 -0.99 -16.53 -0.24
C ILE A 56 -2.46 -16.91 -0.12
N TYR A 57 -2.75 -17.93 0.69
CA TYR A 57 -4.11 -18.31 0.98
C TYR A 57 -4.79 -17.22 1.81
N TRP A 58 -6.04 -16.92 1.49
CA TRP A 58 -6.85 -15.97 2.22
C TRP A 58 -8.32 -16.37 2.20
N ARG A 59 -9.09 -15.88 3.17
CA ARG A 59 -10.55 -16.02 3.22
C ARG A 59 -11.19 -14.78 3.85
N ALA A 60 -12.34 -14.36 3.32
CA ALA A 60 -13.17 -13.35 3.98
C ALA A 60 -13.92 -13.98 5.15
N LEU A 61 -14.09 -13.22 6.23
CA LEU A 61 -15.09 -13.52 7.25
C LEU A 61 -16.40 -12.82 6.87
N ASP A 62 -17.51 -13.55 6.94
CA ASP A 62 -18.85 -12.97 6.76
C ASP A 62 -19.18 -12.00 7.90
N ASP A 63 -20.25 -11.21 7.71
CA ASP A 63 -20.70 -10.07 8.54
C ASP A 63 -20.83 -10.35 10.06
N HIS A 64 -20.77 -11.62 10.47
CA HIS A 64 -20.60 -12.05 11.85
C HIS A 64 -19.11 -12.21 12.18
N PHE A 65 -18.46 -11.08 12.49
CA PHE A 65 -17.15 -11.10 13.13
C PHE A 65 -17.19 -12.02 14.36
N PRO A 66 -16.35 -13.05 14.42
CA PRO A 66 -16.41 -14.00 15.51
C PRO A 66 -16.02 -13.25 16.80
N GLU A 67 -16.89 -13.31 17.81
CA GLU A 67 -16.67 -12.78 19.16
C GLU A 67 -15.33 -13.26 19.76
N THR A 68 -14.79 -14.37 19.24
CA THR A 68 -13.50 -14.97 19.58
C THR A 68 -12.28 -14.14 19.17
N LEU A 69 -12.41 -13.13 18.29
CA LEU A 69 -11.35 -12.15 18.04
C LEU A 69 -11.16 -11.17 19.22
N GLY A 70 -12.04 -11.18 20.22
CA GLY A 70 -11.84 -10.43 21.47
C GLY A 70 -12.08 -8.92 21.38
N TYR A 71 -12.69 -8.42 20.31
CA TYR A 71 -12.85 -6.98 20.12
C TYR A 71 -14.24 -6.57 19.64
N PRO A 72 -15.02 -5.85 20.48
CA PRO A 72 -15.76 -4.72 20.00
C PRO A 72 -14.80 -3.52 20.07
N LEU A 73 -14.35 -3.03 18.92
CA LEU A 73 -13.84 -1.66 18.84
C LEU A 73 -14.99 -0.75 19.30
N LYS A 74 -14.99 -0.34 20.58
CA LYS A 74 -16.03 0.53 21.14
C LYS A 74 -15.71 1.97 20.80
N GLY A 75 -16.70 2.72 20.34
CA GLY A 75 -16.55 4.15 20.05
C GLY A 75 -16.01 4.42 18.65
N LYS A 76 -15.06 5.35 18.54
CA LYS A 76 -14.62 5.93 17.25
C LYS A 76 -13.83 4.97 16.35
N ASP A 77 -13.36 3.85 16.92
CA ASP A 77 -12.58 2.84 16.20
C ASP A 77 -13.45 1.67 15.71
N ALA A 78 -14.77 1.74 15.92
CA ALA A 78 -15.71 0.68 15.51
C ALA A 78 -15.62 0.37 14.01
N LEU A 79 -15.67 -0.91 13.67
CA LEU A 79 -15.81 -1.40 12.30
C LEU A 79 -17.02 -0.72 11.63
N LYS A 80 -16.78 -0.16 10.44
CA LYS A 80 -17.84 0.51 9.68
C LYS A 80 -18.68 -0.54 8.94
N PRO A 81 -19.95 -0.24 8.58
CA PRO A 81 -20.84 -1.18 7.90
C PRO A 81 -20.33 -1.77 6.56
N ARG A 82 -19.28 -1.18 5.99
CA ARG A 82 -18.64 -1.63 4.74
C ARG A 82 -17.24 -2.20 4.95
N ASP A 83 -16.80 -2.35 6.19
CA ASP A 83 -15.52 -2.98 6.47
C ASP A 83 -15.66 -4.50 6.39
N ILE A 84 -14.69 -5.13 5.75
CA ILE A 84 -14.57 -6.58 5.67
C ILE A 84 -13.27 -6.99 6.35
N CYS A 85 -13.30 -8.13 7.04
CA CYS A 85 -12.10 -8.76 7.56
C CYS A 85 -11.68 -9.92 6.68
N ILE A 86 -10.40 -9.94 6.34
CA ILE A 86 -9.77 -11.01 5.60
C ILE A 86 -8.70 -11.66 6.46
N LEU A 87 -8.74 -12.98 6.58
CA LEU A 87 -7.60 -13.72 7.12
C LEU A 87 -6.67 -14.13 6.00
N TYR A 88 -5.38 -13.94 6.24
CA TYR A 88 -4.28 -14.40 5.42
C TYR A 88 -3.53 -15.50 6.16
N LYS A 89 -3.27 -16.61 5.47
CA LYS A 89 -2.37 -17.66 5.94
C LYS A 89 -1.08 -17.58 5.14
N LEU A 90 -0.02 -17.12 5.80
CA LEU A 90 1.28 -17.00 5.16
C LEU A 90 1.88 -18.40 4.92
N PRO A 91 2.49 -18.65 3.74
CA PRO A 91 3.06 -19.94 3.38
C PRO A 91 4.44 -20.17 4.04
N VAL A 92 4.63 -19.74 5.29
CA VAL A 92 5.90 -19.78 6.00
C VAL A 92 5.67 -20.20 7.45
N GLY A 93 6.22 -21.37 7.82
CA GLY A 93 6.21 -21.88 9.20
C GLY A 93 4.83 -22.03 9.85
N ASN A 94 4.81 -22.17 11.18
CA ASN A 94 3.59 -22.14 11.99
C ASN A 94 3.31 -20.71 12.47
N ILE A 95 3.14 -19.78 11.52
CA ILE A 95 2.79 -18.38 11.84
C ILE A 95 1.27 -18.29 12.01
N PRO A 96 0.77 -17.53 13.02
CA PRO A 96 -0.65 -17.28 13.16
C PRO A 96 -1.26 -16.61 11.92
N GLU A 97 -2.54 -16.88 11.67
CA GLU A 97 -3.27 -16.20 10.59
C GLU A 97 -3.32 -14.69 10.87
N ILE A 98 -2.99 -13.89 9.86
CA ILE A 98 -3.01 -12.43 9.96
C ILE A 98 -4.38 -11.95 9.51
N SER A 99 -5.06 -11.17 10.36
CA SER A 99 -6.34 -10.55 10.02
C SER A 99 -6.12 -9.16 9.44
N LEU A 100 -6.73 -8.82 8.32
CA LEU A 100 -6.70 -7.48 7.75
C LEU A 100 -8.13 -6.97 7.56
N ILE A 101 -8.43 -5.84 8.18
CA ILE A 101 -9.61 -5.04 7.94
C ILE A 101 -9.32 -4.14 6.73
N GLN A 102 -10.25 -4.15 5.79
CA GLN A 102 -10.25 -3.23 4.66
C GLN A 102 -11.68 -2.87 4.27
N ARG A 103 -11.85 -1.79 3.50
CA ARG A 103 -13.17 -1.42 3.01
C ARG A 103 -13.59 -2.22 1.77
N ARG A 104 -14.85 -2.65 1.76
CA ARG A 104 -15.58 -3.11 0.57
C ARG A 104 -15.81 -1.91 -0.37
N GLY A 105 -15.14 -1.94 -1.52
CA GLY A 105 -15.31 -1.17 -2.77
C GLY A 105 -15.70 0.31 -2.72
N ASN A 106 -14.90 1.21 -3.32
CA ASN A 106 -15.27 2.55 -3.85
C ASN A 106 -16.21 3.45 -3.02
N CYS A 107 -16.31 3.24 -1.71
CA CYS A 107 -17.15 4.03 -0.83
C CYS A 107 -16.26 4.86 0.09
N ILE A 108 -15.96 6.09 -0.33
CA ILE A 108 -15.47 7.13 0.59
C ILE A 108 -16.72 7.70 1.26
N GLU A 109 -16.88 7.47 2.56
CA GLU A 109 -18.01 7.96 3.35
C GLU A 109 -17.64 9.27 4.04
N LEU A 110 -18.64 10.08 4.38
CA LEU A 110 -18.46 11.36 5.10
C LEU A 110 -17.58 11.23 6.35
N ASN A 111 -17.67 10.10 7.06
CA ASN A 111 -16.82 9.82 8.23
C ASN A 111 -15.34 9.60 7.90
N ASP A 112 -14.99 9.20 6.68
CA ASP A 112 -13.57 9.13 6.29
C ASP A 112 -12.99 10.52 6.10
N PHE A 113 -13.79 11.45 5.59
CA PHE A 113 -13.40 12.85 5.53
C PHE A 113 -13.21 13.42 6.93
N GLU A 114 -14.07 13.06 7.90
CA GLU A 114 -13.88 13.46 9.30
C GLU A 114 -12.59 12.88 9.89
N VAL A 115 -12.30 11.60 9.65
CA VAL A 115 -11.08 10.96 10.16
C VAL A 115 -9.83 11.54 9.50
N SER A 116 -9.85 11.74 8.18
CA SER A 116 -8.78 12.40 7.42
C SER A 116 -8.54 13.83 7.91
N THR A 117 -9.61 14.60 8.14
CA THR A 117 -9.51 15.99 8.64
C THR A 117 -9.03 16.04 10.08
N ARG A 118 -9.47 15.10 10.94
CA ARG A 118 -9.09 15.05 12.36
C ARG A 118 -7.62 14.71 12.56
N HIS A 119 -7.06 13.85 11.71
CA HIS A 119 -5.69 13.33 11.87
C HIS A 119 -4.70 13.95 10.87
N ASP A 120 -5.15 14.88 10.02
CA ASP A 120 -4.37 15.45 8.91
C ASP A 120 -3.79 14.37 7.97
N VAL A 121 -4.60 13.34 7.70
CA VAL A 121 -4.18 12.19 6.87
C VAL A 121 -4.99 12.16 5.58
N ASP A 122 -4.33 12.41 4.44
CA ASP A 122 -4.95 12.39 3.10
C ASP A 122 -5.50 11.01 2.68
N THR A 123 -5.11 9.94 3.39
CA THR A 123 -5.45 8.57 2.97
C THR A 123 -6.13 7.77 4.08
N THR A 124 -7.30 7.21 3.76
CA THR A 124 -7.94 6.11 4.50
C THR A 124 -6.98 4.94 4.78
N GLY A 125 -5.89 4.82 4.00
CA GLY A 125 -4.85 3.81 4.17
C GLY A 125 -4.23 3.79 5.57
N LEU A 126 -3.86 4.93 6.15
CA LEU A 126 -3.19 4.93 7.47
C LEU A 126 -4.13 4.43 8.57
N VAL A 127 -5.42 4.80 8.51
CA VAL A 127 -6.45 4.37 9.45
C VAL A 127 -6.58 2.84 9.44
N TYR A 128 -6.64 2.24 8.25
CA TYR A 128 -6.69 0.78 8.14
C TYR A 128 -5.38 0.10 8.55
N ILE A 129 -4.22 0.70 8.28
CA ILE A 129 -2.94 0.17 8.78
C ILE A 129 -2.93 0.16 10.31
N GLN A 130 -3.37 1.24 10.96
CA GLN A 130 -3.46 1.32 12.42
C GLN A 130 -4.44 0.28 12.98
N HIS A 131 -5.63 0.13 12.40
CA HIS A 131 -6.56 -0.94 12.78
C HIS A 131 -5.93 -2.33 12.61
N ASN A 132 -5.24 -2.57 11.50
CA ASN A 132 -4.58 -3.84 11.22
C ASN A 132 -3.43 -4.14 12.19
N ILE A 133 -2.70 -3.12 12.66
CA ILE A 133 -1.72 -3.30 13.73
C ILE A 133 -2.44 -3.67 15.02
N SER A 134 -3.49 -2.94 15.40
CA SER A 134 -4.22 -3.18 16.66
C SER A 134 -4.82 -4.58 16.75
N ILE A 135 -5.48 -5.06 15.70
CA ILE A 135 -6.11 -6.40 15.71
C ILE A 135 -5.08 -7.55 15.71
N ASN A 136 -3.87 -7.30 15.22
CA ASN A 136 -2.79 -8.29 15.20
C ASN A 136 -1.78 -8.08 16.34
N ALA A 137 -2.03 -7.18 17.28
CA ALA A 137 -1.08 -6.83 18.33
C ALA A 137 -0.59 -8.07 19.12
N GLY A 138 -1.51 -9.01 19.40
CA GLY A 138 -1.17 -10.28 20.07
C GLY A 138 -0.19 -11.18 19.29
N HIS A 139 -0.09 -11.02 17.97
CA HIS A 139 0.83 -11.79 17.13
C HIS A 139 2.25 -11.22 17.09
N PHE A 140 2.46 -9.97 17.52
CA PHE A 140 3.77 -9.32 17.44
C PHE A 140 4.71 -9.67 18.62
N GLY A 141 4.15 -10.13 19.74
CA GLY A 141 4.92 -10.38 20.98
C GLY A 141 5.52 -9.09 21.53
N GLU A 142 6.81 -9.09 21.85
CA GLU A 142 7.52 -7.89 22.36
C GLU A 142 7.95 -6.90 21.25
N ARG A 143 7.66 -7.21 19.98
CA ARG A 143 8.10 -6.38 18.85
C ARG A 143 7.31 -5.08 18.81
N ARG A 144 8.02 -3.97 18.63
CA ARG A 144 7.41 -2.66 18.42
C ARG A 144 6.92 -2.54 16.98
N VAL A 145 5.61 -2.37 16.82
CA VAL A 145 4.98 -2.13 15.51
C VAL A 145 4.19 -0.84 15.59
N SER A 146 4.45 0.08 14.66
CA SER A 146 3.80 1.39 14.60
C SER A 146 3.60 1.80 13.15
N ALA A 147 2.58 2.63 12.91
CA ALA A 147 2.34 3.25 11.62
C ALA A 147 2.56 4.76 11.71
N MET A 148 3.13 5.34 10.65
CA MET A 148 3.29 6.78 10.51
C MET A 148 3.03 7.20 9.06
N MET A 149 2.69 8.46 8.86
CA MET A 149 2.70 9.05 7.53
C MET A 149 4.15 9.38 7.15
N LEU A 150 4.55 8.98 5.94
CA LEU A 150 5.84 9.30 5.36
C LEU A 150 5.62 9.85 3.94
N HIS A 151 5.86 11.15 3.76
CA HIS A 151 5.73 11.79 2.46
C HIS A 151 7.11 11.87 1.79
N TRP A 152 7.29 11.19 0.65
CA TRP A 152 8.61 11.08 0.02
C TRP A 152 9.23 12.43 -0.37
N SER A 153 8.40 13.38 -0.82
CA SER A 153 8.86 14.70 -1.26
C SER A 153 8.96 15.74 -0.15
N GLN A 154 8.96 15.31 1.12
CA GLN A 154 9.16 16.18 2.28
C GLN A 154 10.36 15.70 3.10
N GLU A 155 10.88 16.57 3.95
CA GLU A 155 11.92 16.19 4.90
C GLU A 155 11.40 15.13 5.88
N HIS A 156 12.22 14.12 6.15
CA HIS A 156 11.88 13.06 7.08
C HIS A 156 12.21 13.48 8.53
N PRO A 157 11.42 13.02 9.51
CA PRO A 157 11.73 13.25 10.92
C PRO A 157 13.14 12.76 11.29
N SER A 158 13.88 13.58 12.04
CA SER A 158 15.27 13.29 12.42
C SER A 158 15.43 11.97 13.18
N GLU A 159 14.37 11.51 13.86
CA GLU A 159 14.33 10.31 14.68
C GLU A 159 14.38 9.01 13.88
N ILE A 160 14.07 9.06 12.58
CA ILE A 160 13.99 7.88 11.70
C ILE A 160 15.04 7.90 10.59
N LEU A 161 15.89 8.93 10.55
CA LEU A 161 17.00 9.00 9.61
C LEU A 161 18.07 7.98 10.00
N ASN A 162 18.58 7.25 9.02
CA ASN A 162 19.68 6.30 9.22
C ASN A 162 19.39 5.22 10.29
N THR A 163 18.13 4.83 10.47
CA THR A 163 17.72 3.90 11.55
C THR A 163 17.35 2.50 11.09
N PHE A 164 16.97 2.31 9.82
CA PHE A 164 16.40 1.03 9.38
C PHE A 164 17.46 0.14 8.73
N ASP A 165 17.66 -1.06 9.29
CA ASP A 165 18.51 -2.07 8.65
C ASP A 165 17.87 -2.59 7.34
N VAL A 166 16.53 -2.64 7.29
CA VAL A 166 15.79 -3.09 6.09
C VAL A 166 14.65 -2.14 5.76
N ILE A 167 14.56 -1.74 4.49
CA ILE A 167 13.40 -1.06 3.91
C ILE A 167 12.73 -2.01 2.91
N VAL A 168 11.40 -2.14 2.95
CA VAL A 168 10.65 -2.96 1.99
C VAL A 168 9.61 -2.10 1.27
N ALA A 169 9.56 -2.21 -0.06
CA ALA A 169 8.60 -1.52 -0.91
C ALA A 169 8.07 -2.44 -2.01
N SER A 170 6.80 -2.28 -2.40
CA SER A 170 6.15 -3.09 -3.42
C SER A 170 5.38 -2.20 -4.39
N ASP A 171 5.71 -2.30 -5.68
CA ASP A 171 5.11 -1.53 -6.79
C ASP A 171 5.09 0.00 -6.56
N CYS A 172 6.16 0.53 -5.94
CA CYS A 172 6.28 1.96 -5.63
C CYS A 172 6.93 2.79 -6.76
N THR A 173 7.32 2.16 -7.86
CA THR A 173 8.13 2.80 -8.92
C THR A 173 7.31 3.22 -10.14
N PHE A 174 5.98 3.27 -10.04
CA PHE A 174 5.09 3.61 -11.16
C PHE A 174 5.15 5.09 -11.57
N PHE A 175 5.07 5.99 -10.59
CA PHE A 175 5.01 7.43 -10.85
C PHE A 175 6.42 8.03 -10.95
N LYS A 176 6.83 8.35 -12.19
CA LYS A 176 8.18 8.87 -12.49
C LYS A 176 8.50 10.18 -11.79
N GLU A 177 7.49 11.01 -11.58
CA GLU A 177 7.60 12.30 -10.88
C GLU A 177 8.09 12.16 -9.42
N PHE A 178 7.91 11.00 -8.79
CA PHE A 178 8.34 10.76 -7.42
C PHE A 178 9.61 9.91 -7.30
N HIS A 179 10.25 9.52 -8.41
CA HIS A 179 11.43 8.65 -8.37
C HIS A 179 12.59 9.26 -7.58
N GLU A 180 12.83 10.56 -7.76
CA GLU A 180 13.88 11.28 -7.04
C GLU A 180 13.58 11.35 -5.54
N SER A 181 12.36 11.74 -5.17
CA SER A 181 11.92 11.79 -3.77
C SER A 181 11.94 10.41 -3.10
N LEU A 182 11.55 9.36 -3.82
CA LEU A 182 11.59 7.98 -3.33
C LEU A 182 13.04 7.51 -3.12
N ALA A 183 13.93 7.79 -4.07
CA ALA A 183 15.36 7.47 -3.94
C ALA A 183 15.98 8.21 -2.75
N TRP A 184 15.64 9.50 -2.58
CA TRP A 184 16.06 10.29 -1.42
C TRP A 184 15.54 9.72 -0.09
N SER A 185 14.31 9.22 -0.08
CA SER A 185 13.76 8.55 1.10
C SER A 185 14.52 7.26 1.43
N VAL A 186 14.91 6.48 0.43
CA VAL A 186 15.71 5.26 0.65
C VAL A 186 17.06 5.61 1.29
N ILE A 187 17.84 6.52 0.70
CA ILE A 187 19.18 6.87 1.23
C ILE A 187 19.11 7.53 2.61
N SER A 188 18.06 8.30 2.89
CA SER A 188 17.94 9.03 4.15
C SER A 188 17.52 8.12 5.32
N LEU A 189 16.68 7.12 5.05
CA LEU A 189 16.11 6.23 6.07
C LEU A 189 16.96 4.97 6.28
N LEU A 190 17.60 4.48 5.23
CA LEU A 190 18.41 3.27 5.30
C LEU A 190 19.63 3.54 6.18
N LYS A 191 19.88 2.64 7.13
CA LYS A 191 21.05 2.71 7.97
C LYS A 191 22.32 2.49 7.14
N HIS A 192 23.33 3.29 7.41
CA HIS A 192 24.63 3.23 6.75
C HIS A 192 25.46 2.08 7.34
N SER A 193 25.19 0.85 6.89
CA SER A 193 25.97 -0.35 7.22
C SER A 193 25.98 -1.35 6.06
N GLU A 194 26.93 -2.29 6.05
CA GLU A 194 27.10 -3.30 5.00
C GLU A 194 25.96 -4.34 4.97
N GLU A 195 25.35 -4.57 6.13
CA GLU A 195 24.23 -5.47 6.33
C GLU A 195 22.90 -4.83 5.92
N SER A 196 22.84 -3.50 5.85
CA SER A 196 21.60 -2.78 5.59
C SER A 196 21.21 -2.81 4.10
N GLU A 197 19.93 -3.05 3.80
CA GLU A 197 19.44 -3.04 2.43
C GLU A 197 17.99 -2.57 2.27
N ALA A 198 17.69 -1.97 1.12
CA ALA A 198 16.31 -1.76 0.69
C ALA A 198 15.92 -2.80 -0.38
N ILE A 199 14.75 -3.41 -0.19
CA ILE A 199 14.20 -4.47 -1.02
C ILE A 199 12.94 -3.94 -1.70
N PHE A 200 12.95 -3.93 -3.03
CA PHE A 200 11.79 -3.56 -3.84
C PHE A 200 11.32 -4.76 -4.66
N LEU A 201 10.00 -4.96 -4.71
CA LEU A 201 9.34 -5.85 -5.66
C LEU A 201 8.46 -5.01 -6.58
N SER A 202 8.94 -4.73 -7.79
CA SER A 202 8.26 -3.83 -8.73
C SER A 202 8.28 -4.37 -10.16
N PRO A 203 7.16 -4.33 -10.89
CA PRO A 203 7.16 -4.56 -12.32
C PRO A 203 7.95 -3.48 -13.06
N LYS A 204 8.36 -3.80 -14.29
CA LYS A 204 9.17 -2.90 -15.11
C LYS A 204 8.42 -1.60 -15.48
N ARG A 205 7.15 -1.75 -15.91
CA ARG A 205 6.23 -0.70 -16.34
C ARG A 205 6.91 0.27 -17.34
N GLY A 206 7.20 -0.26 -18.53
CA GLY A 206 7.92 0.44 -19.59
C GLY A 206 9.38 0.68 -19.22
N ASP A 207 9.77 1.94 -19.06
CA ASP A 207 11.11 2.36 -18.62
C ASP A 207 11.09 2.92 -17.17
N SER A 208 9.97 2.76 -16.45
CA SER A 208 9.79 3.40 -15.14
C SER A 208 10.74 2.83 -14.09
N LEU A 209 10.81 1.51 -13.94
CA LEU A 209 11.74 0.90 -12.99
C LEU A 209 13.20 1.27 -13.31
N GLU A 210 13.59 1.23 -14.59
CA GLU A 210 14.94 1.58 -15.03
C GLU A 210 15.32 3.02 -14.64
N LYS A 211 14.40 3.97 -14.85
CA LYS A 211 14.59 5.36 -14.46
C LYS A 211 14.76 5.56 -12.96
N PHE A 212 14.00 4.82 -12.15
CA PHE A 212 14.19 4.82 -10.70
C PHE A 212 15.57 4.26 -10.31
N LEU A 213 15.99 3.13 -10.91
CA LEU A 213 17.30 2.54 -10.66
C LEU A 213 18.46 3.46 -11.07
N GLN A 214 18.27 4.25 -12.12
CA GLN A 214 19.20 5.31 -12.51
C GLN A 214 19.30 6.39 -11.41
N LYS A 215 18.18 6.81 -10.81
CA LYS A 215 18.20 7.72 -9.65
C LYS A 215 18.93 7.15 -8.44
N ILE A 216 18.75 5.85 -8.16
CA ILE A 216 19.48 5.15 -7.09
C ILE A 216 21.01 5.22 -7.32
N ARG A 217 21.47 5.01 -8.55
CA ARG A 217 22.90 5.17 -8.89
C ARG A 217 23.40 6.61 -8.77
N GLU A 218 22.61 7.57 -9.24
CA GLU A 218 22.96 8.99 -9.21
C GLU A 218 23.19 9.51 -7.79
N ILE A 219 22.45 8.99 -6.80
CA ILE A 219 22.63 9.33 -5.39
C ILE A 219 23.70 8.49 -4.66
N GLY A 220 24.45 7.67 -5.41
CA GLY A 220 25.60 6.92 -4.87
C GLY A 220 25.26 5.58 -4.21
N LEU A 221 24.03 5.07 -4.38
CA LEU A 221 23.66 3.73 -3.92
C LEU A 221 23.93 2.68 -5.02
N HIS A 222 24.21 1.45 -4.59
CA HIS A 222 24.34 0.29 -5.46
C HIS A 222 23.02 -0.49 -5.51
N TYR A 223 22.70 -1.07 -6.66
CA TYR A 223 21.56 -1.97 -6.78
C TYR A 223 21.91 -3.28 -7.49
N GLN A 224 21.15 -4.33 -7.16
CA GLN A 224 21.12 -5.61 -7.87
C GLN A 224 19.68 -5.87 -8.33
N LEU A 225 19.50 -6.14 -9.62
CA LEU A 225 18.22 -6.52 -10.20
C LEU A 225 18.19 -8.03 -10.44
N ILE A 226 17.21 -8.71 -9.85
CA ILE A 226 17.07 -10.17 -9.87
C ILE A 226 15.70 -10.50 -10.48
N GLU A 227 15.73 -11.12 -11.66
CA GLU A 227 14.50 -11.52 -12.34
C GLU A 227 13.92 -12.81 -11.76
N ASN A 228 14.74 -13.86 -11.60
CA ASN A 228 14.32 -15.14 -11.03
C ASN A 228 14.74 -15.23 -9.56
N TYR A 229 13.96 -14.61 -8.68
CA TYR A 229 14.22 -14.56 -7.23
C TYR A 229 13.53 -15.66 -6.42
N ASP A 230 12.50 -16.30 -6.98
CA ASP A 230 11.78 -17.41 -6.35
C ASP A 230 11.32 -18.40 -7.42
N GLU A 231 11.61 -19.69 -7.20
CA GLU A 231 11.33 -20.75 -8.17
C GLU A 231 9.82 -20.95 -8.42
N THR A 232 8.99 -20.79 -7.38
CA THR A 232 7.53 -20.95 -7.49
C THR A 232 6.94 -19.82 -8.31
N VAL A 233 7.32 -18.58 -8.01
CA VAL A 233 6.91 -17.38 -8.75
C VAL A 233 7.38 -17.47 -10.20
N TRP A 234 8.64 -17.85 -10.43
CA TRP A 234 9.20 -18.00 -11.77
C TRP A 234 8.48 -19.06 -12.59
N ASN A 235 8.20 -20.23 -12.01
CA ASN A 235 7.49 -21.29 -12.69
C ASN A 235 6.05 -20.88 -13.09
N LEU A 236 5.35 -20.13 -12.23
CA LEU A 236 4.04 -19.57 -12.58
C LEU A 236 4.15 -18.52 -13.68
N HIS A 237 5.10 -17.59 -13.58
CA HIS A 237 5.38 -16.60 -14.60
C HIS A 237 5.60 -17.25 -15.98
N GLN A 238 6.43 -18.30 -16.05
CA GLN A 238 6.69 -19.05 -17.27
C GLN A 238 5.44 -19.76 -17.82
N LYS A 239 4.56 -20.28 -16.96
CA LYS A 239 3.29 -20.88 -17.37
C LYS A 239 2.35 -19.84 -17.98
N PHE A 240 2.25 -18.66 -17.38
CA PHE A 240 1.43 -17.56 -17.91
C PHE A 240 1.97 -17.06 -19.26
N LEU A 241 3.27 -16.82 -19.38
CA LEU A 241 3.89 -16.40 -20.65
C LEU A 241 3.66 -17.39 -21.79
N LYS A 242 3.67 -18.70 -21.50
CA LYS A 242 3.49 -19.76 -22.50
C LYS A 242 2.01 -20.06 -22.81
N GLY A 243 1.07 -19.32 -22.22
CA GLY A 243 -0.37 -19.60 -22.35
C GLY A 243 -0.77 -20.97 -21.79
N LYS A 244 0.04 -21.55 -20.88
CA LYS A 244 -0.20 -22.88 -20.29
C LYS A 244 -1.09 -22.82 -19.04
N ASN A 245 -1.41 -21.62 -18.56
CA ASN A 245 -2.35 -21.41 -17.47
C ASN A 245 -3.33 -20.29 -17.85
N ASN A 246 -4.61 -20.65 -17.95
CA ASN A 246 -5.69 -19.75 -18.36
C ASN A 246 -6.29 -18.93 -17.20
N SER A 247 -5.78 -19.06 -15.97
CA SER A 247 -6.27 -18.27 -14.82
C SER A 247 -5.90 -16.78 -14.90
N TRP A 248 -4.99 -16.40 -15.81
CA TRP A 248 -4.59 -15.02 -16.06
C TRP A 248 -4.37 -14.78 -17.57
N PRO A 249 -5.46 -14.70 -18.36
CA PRO A 249 -5.37 -14.68 -19.83
C PRO A 249 -4.69 -13.41 -20.39
N ASN A 250 -4.78 -12.30 -19.68
CA ASN A 250 -4.18 -11.02 -20.07
C ASN A 250 -2.84 -10.76 -19.35
N TYR A 251 -2.07 -11.80 -19.03
CA TYR A 251 -0.81 -11.65 -18.35
C TYR A 251 0.24 -10.95 -19.23
N ASP A 252 0.55 -9.72 -18.88
CA ASP A 252 1.67 -8.94 -19.40
C ASP A 252 2.81 -8.84 -18.37
N LYS A 253 4.01 -9.28 -18.74
CA LYS A 253 5.15 -9.29 -17.82
C LYS A 253 5.60 -7.88 -17.43
N ASP A 254 5.41 -6.89 -18.30
CA ASP A 254 5.85 -5.51 -18.06
C ASP A 254 5.02 -4.86 -16.95
N HIS A 255 3.73 -5.21 -16.85
CA HIS A 255 2.79 -4.66 -15.87
C HIS A 255 2.61 -5.52 -14.62
N PHE A 256 2.90 -6.83 -14.70
CA PHE A 256 2.50 -7.76 -13.65
C PHE A 256 3.61 -8.65 -13.07
N TYR A 257 4.76 -8.80 -13.74
CA TYR A 257 5.87 -9.56 -13.16
C TYR A 257 6.72 -8.64 -12.28
N PRO A 258 6.70 -8.79 -10.95
CA PRO A 258 7.58 -7.99 -10.10
C PRO A 258 9.00 -8.51 -10.22
N LEU A 259 9.96 -7.62 -10.45
CA LEU A 259 11.38 -7.90 -10.34
C LEU A 259 11.84 -7.60 -8.92
N LEU A 260 12.76 -8.40 -8.39
CA LEU A 260 13.40 -8.14 -7.11
C LEU A 260 14.55 -7.18 -7.32
N VAL A 261 14.51 -6.03 -6.65
CA VAL A 261 15.62 -5.09 -6.57
C VAL A 261 16.13 -5.09 -5.14
N ARG A 262 17.44 -5.26 -5.00
CA ARG A 262 18.16 -5.01 -3.75
C ARG A 262 18.96 -3.74 -3.90
N ILE A 263 18.98 -2.89 -2.89
CA ILE A 263 19.68 -1.60 -2.90
C ILE A 263 20.52 -1.49 -1.62
N LYS A 264 21.79 -1.10 -1.74
CA LYS A 264 22.75 -1.00 -0.63
C LYS A 264 23.64 0.24 -0.77
N PHE A 265 24.21 0.68 0.35
CA PHE A 265 25.29 1.68 0.34
C PHE A 265 26.60 1.12 -0.23
N PHE A 266 26.84 -0.18 0.00
CA PHE A 266 28.08 -0.85 -0.39
C PHE A 266 27.83 -1.80 -1.56
N PRO A 267 28.84 -2.08 -2.40
CA PRO A 267 28.73 -3.04 -3.49
C PRO A 267 28.29 -4.43 -3.02
N PHE A 268 27.60 -5.16 -3.89
CA PHE A 268 27.24 -6.56 -3.64
C PHE A 268 28.50 -7.43 -3.80
N SER A 269 28.78 -8.26 -2.80
CA SER A 269 29.82 -9.30 -2.80
C SER A 269 29.46 -10.47 -3.71
#